data_AF-A0A538T234-F1
#
_entry.id   AF-A0A538T234-F1
#
_cell.length_a   1.000
_cell.length_b   1.000
_cell.length_c   1.000
_cell.angle_alpha   90.00
_cell.angle_beta   90.00
_cell.angle_gamma   90.00
#
_symmetry.space_group_name_H-M   'P 1'
#
loop_
_entity.id
_entity.type
_entity.pdbx_description
1 polymer ?
#
loop_
_entity_poly.entity_id
_entity_poly.type
_entity_poly.pdbx_seq_one_letter_code
_entity_poly.pdbx_strand_id
1 'polypeptide(L)'
;MPAVPPAGFRTRTGYKLGDPEEPLANVQCEVCHGPGGAHAAEPVHARMERTPPESTCLECHNPQHSDAFVYAEKIRLVQHRE
;
A
#
# COMPACT_ATOMS: atom_id res chain seq x y z
N MET A 1 -4.53 21.09 -9.50
CA MET A 1 -4.50 20.60 -8.11
C MET A 1 -3.02 20.56 -7.70
N PRO A 2 -2.54 21.35 -6.73
CA PRO A 2 -1.16 21.22 -6.29
C PRO A 2 -1.03 19.89 -5.51
N ALA A 3 -0.03 19.08 -5.86
CA ALA A 3 0.28 17.87 -5.12
C ALA A 3 0.69 18.26 -3.69
N VAL A 4 -0.11 17.87 -2.70
CA VAL A 4 0.29 17.99 -1.29
C VAL A 4 1.37 16.92 -1.08
N PRO A 5 2.63 17.30 -0.84
CA PRO A 5 3.67 16.31 -0.56
C PRO A 5 3.28 15.54 0.71
N PRO A 6 3.59 14.24 0.80
CA PRO A 6 3.34 13.48 2.02
C PRO A 6 4.04 14.18 3.19
N ALA A 7 3.36 14.25 4.33
CA ALA A 7 3.87 14.93 5.52
C ALA A 7 5.27 14.38 5.85
N GLY A 8 6.28 15.26 5.83
CA GLY A 8 7.68 14.90 6.15
C GLY A 8 8.61 14.61 4.96
N PHE A 9 8.18 14.75 3.70
CA PHE A 9 9.05 14.57 2.53
C PHE A 9 10.38 15.36 2.65
N ARG A 10 11.52 14.65 2.68
CA ARG A 10 12.90 15.18 2.80
C ARG A 10 13.24 15.89 4.12
N THR A 11 12.53 15.57 5.21
CA THR A 11 12.92 16.03 6.56
C THR A 11 13.85 15.02 7.25
N ARG A 12 14.54 15.44 8.32
CA ARG A 12 15.47 14.57 9.08
C ARG A 12 14.78 13.33 9.68
N THR A 13 13.48 13.40 9.94
CA THR A 13 12.64 12.34 10.52
C THR A 13 11.50 11.93 9.60
N GLY A 14 11.53 12.30 8.33
CA GLY A 14 10.40 12.05 7.43
C GLY A 14 10.78 11.21 6.24
N TYR A 15 9.81 11.06 5.34
CA TYR A 15 9.80 10.08 4.27
C TYR A 15 11.11 10.02 3.45
N LYS A 16 11.70 8.83 3.40
CA LYS A 16 12.83 8.46 2.55
C LYS A 16 12.36 7.51 1.46
N LEU A 17 12.52 7.92 0.20
CA LEU A 17 12.19 7.08 -0.94
C LEU A 17 13.16 5.88 -0.98
N GLY A 18 12.60 4.67 -0.93
CA GLY A 18 13.37 3.42 -1.03
C GLY A 18 14.07 3.00 0.25
N ASP A 19 13.56 3.40 1.43
CA ASP A 19 14.07 2.89 2.71
C ASP A 19 13.76 1.38 2.82
N PRO A 20 14.77 0.50 2.89
CA PRO A 20 14.56 -0.93 3.03
C PRO A 20 13.94 -1.32 4.37
N GLU A 21 13.99 -0.45 5.39
CA GLU A 21 13.32 -0.68 6.67
C GLU A 21 11.82 -0.36 6.61
N GLU A 22 11.38 0.42 5.62
CA GLU A 22 9.97 0.79 5.39
C GLU A 22 9.55 0.56 3.92
N PRO A 23 9.54 -0.70 3.43
CA PRO A 23 9.33 -1.01 2.01
C PRO A 23 7.95 -0.62 1.46
N LEU A 24 7.00 -0.27 2.34
CA LEU A 24 5.64 0.13 2.00
C LEU A 24 5.32 1.58 2.39
N ALA A 25 6.32 2.44 2.62
CA ALA A 25 6.13 3.80 3.14
C ALA A 25 5.18 4.73 2.34
N ASN A 26 4.72 4.36 1.14
CA ASN A 26 3.61 5.05 0.44
C ASN A 26 2.56 4.11 -0.16
N VAL A 27 2.54 2.85 0.28
CA VAL A 27 1.48 1.91 -0.08
C VAL A 27 0.53 1.89 1.10
N GLN A 28 -0.50 2.73 1.05
CA GLN A 28 -1.50 2.85 2.13
C GLN A 28 -2.50 1.70 2.10
N CYS A 29 -3.26 1.55 3.19
CA CYS A 29 -4.28 0.52 3.35
C CYS A 29 -5.25 0.45 2.15
N GLU A 30 -5.68 1.60 1.63
CA GLU A 30 -6.67 1.65 0.55
C GLU A 30 -6.13 1.20 -0.81
N VAL A 31 -4.81 1.20 -1.00
CA VAL A 31 -4.18 0.71 -2.24
C VAL A 31 -4.51 -0.77 -2.45
N CYS A 32 -4.59 -1.53 -1.36
CA CYS A 32 -4.91 -2.94 -1.38
C CYS A 32 -6.39 -3.20 -1.05
N HIS A 33 -6.93 -2.56 -0.01
CA HIS A 33 -8.22 -2.91 0.58
C HIS A 33 -9.41 -2.08 0.07
N GLY A 34 -9.16 -1.19 -0.89
CA GLY A 34 -10.16 -0.30 -1.47
C GLY A 34 -10.47 0.94 -0.61
N PRO A 35 -11.39 1.80 -1.06
CA PRO A 35 -11.66 3.08 -0.41
C PRO A 35 -12.22 2.92 1.01
N GLY A 36 -11.53 3.49 1.99
CA GLY A 36 -11.87 3.37 3.42
C GLY A 36 -12.96 4.32 3.92
N GLY A 37 -13.47 5.25 3.09
CA GLY A 37 -14.37 6.30 3.55
C GLY A 37 -15.66 5.80 4.19
N ALA A 38 -16.34 4.83 3.56
CA ALA A 38 -17.53 4.21 4.14
C ALA A 38 -17.19 3.39 5.39
N HIS A 39 -16.06 2.70 5.37
CA HIS A 39 -15.58 1.93 6.52
C HIS A 39 -15.28 2.81 7.74
N ALA A 40 -14.69 3.99 7.54
CA ALA A 40 -14.41 4.93 8.62
C ALA A 40 -15.68 5.47 9.28
N ALA A 41 -16.76 5.65 8.51
CA ALA A 41 -18.05 6.09 9.04
C ALA A 41 -18.81 4.96 9.74
N GLU A 42 -18.83 3.76 9.16
CA GLU A 42 -19.65 2.63 9.61
C GLU A 42 -18.89 1.30 9.56
N PRO A 43 -17.87 1.08 10.41
CA PRO A 43 -16.90 -0.02 10.24
C PRO A 43 -17.50 -1.43 10.34
N VAL A 44 -18.64 -1.56 11.03
CA VAL A 44 -19.37 -2.84 11.18
C VAL A 44 -20.16 -3.19 9.91
N HIS A 45 -20.74 -2.18 9.26
CA HIS A 45 -21.65 -2.35 8.12
C HIS A 45 -20.96 -2.17 6.76
N ALA A 46 -19.95 -1.31 6.69
CA ALA A 46 -19.11 -1.08 5.53
C ALA A 46 -17.73 -1.71 5.77
N ARG A 47 -17.58 -2.98 5.40
CA ARG A 47 -16.30 -3.69 5.54
C ARG A 47 -15.39 -3.36 4.35
N MET A 48 -14.11 -3.13 4.62
CA MET A 48 -13.10 -3.11 3.57
C MET A 48 -12.88 -4.51 3.01
N GLU A 49 -12.33 -4.59 1.79
CA GLU A 49 -11.90 -5.85 1.21
C GLU A 49 -10.84 -6.45 2.14
N ARG A 50 -11.01 -7.68 2.60
CA ARG A 50 -10.05 -8.31 3.52
C ARG A 50 -8.95 -9.03 2.79
N THR A 51 -9.27 -9.59 1.62
CA THR A 51 -8.35 -10.40 0.84
C THR A 51 -8.41 -9.89 -0.60
N PRO A 52 -7.61 -8.86 -0.93
CA PRO A 52 -7.58 -8.36 -2.28
C PRO A 52 -7.11 -9.43 -3.26
N PRO A 53 -7.64 -9.44 -4.49
CA PRO A 53 -7.22 -10.37 -5.51
C PRO A 53 -5.75 -10.13 -5.91
N GLU A 54 -5.09 -11.17 -6.40
CA GLU A 54 -3.72 -11.08 -6.94
C GLU A 54 -3.57 -9.97 -7.99
N SER A 55 -4.63 -9.72 -8.77
CA SER A 55 -4.65 -8.65 -9.78
C SER A 55 -4.34 -7.27 -9.20
N THR A 56 -4.73 -6.99 -7.95
CA THR A 56 -4.43 -5.72 -7.27
C THR A 56 -2.93 -5.51 -7.11
N CYS A 57 -2.18 -6.58 -6.81
CA CYS A 57 -0.72 -6.51 -6.71
C CYS A 57 -0.07 -6.26 -8.09
N LEU A 58 -0.64 -6.87 -9.14
CA LEU A 58 -0.12 -6.80 -10.51
C LEU A 58 -0.37 -5.45 -11.18
N GLU A 59 -1.23 -4.58 -10.63
CA GLU A 59 -1.39 -3.20 -11.09
C GLU A 59 -0.07 -2.42 -11.01
N CYS A 60 0.69 -2.62 -9.93
CA CYS A 60 2.01 -2.04 -9.77
C CYS A 60 3.13 -3.04 -10.09
N HIS A 61 3.01 -4.31 -9.68
CA HIS A 61 4.04 -5.31 -9.93
C HIS A 61 3.92 -5.93 -11.32
N ASN A 62 4.40 -5.18 -12.30
CA ASN A 62 4.46 -5.58 -13.69
C ASN A 62 5.86 -5.28 -14.27
N PRO A 63 6.16 -5.69 -15.51
CA PRO A 63 7.50 -5.56 -16.10
C PRO A 63 8.04 -4.12 -16.24
N GLN A 64 7.24 -3.09 -15.99
CA GLN A 64 7.72 -1.70 -16.00
C GLN A 64 8.30 -1.29 -14.64
N HIS A 65 7.93 -2.00 -13.56
CA HIS A 65 8.23 -1.63 -12.18
C HIS A 65 8.90 -2.77 -11.39
N SER A 66 8.87 -4.01 -11.88
CA SER A 66 9.46 -5.18 -11.26
C SER A 66 9.64 -6.32 -12.27
N ASP A 67 10.90 -6.61 -12.63
CA ASP A 67 11.23 -7.62 -13.65
C ASP A 67 11.17 -9.08 -13.15
N ALA A 68 10.78 -9.31 -11.89
CA ALA A 68 10.76 -10.65 -11.28
C ALA A 68 9.75 -10.78 -10.12
N PHE A 69 8.55 -10.19 -10.24
CA PHE A 69 7.54 -10.36 -9.21
C PHE A 69 6.86 -11.73 -9.30
N VAL A 70 6.91 -12.49 -8.20
CA VAL A 70 6.19 -13.76 -8.03
C VAL A 70 5.24 -13.61 -6.86
N TYR A 71 3.94 -13.47 -7.13
CA TYR A 71 2.92 -13.18 -6.09
C TYR A 71 3.01 -14.13 -4.89
N ALA A 72 3.02 -15.44 -5.15
CA ALA A 72 3.05 -16.48 -4.12
C ALA A 72 4.27 -16.41 -3.18
N GLU A 73 5.38 -15.82 -3.65
CA GLU A 73 6.58 -15.62 -2.84
C GLU A 73 6.53 -14.29 -2.09
N LYS A 74 6.09 -13.22 -2.76
CA LYS A 74 6.17 -11.85 -2.26
C LYS A 74 5.04 -11.47 -1.32
N ILE A 75 3.85 -12.07 -1.44
CA ILE A 75 2.69 -11.75 -0.59
C ILE A 75 2.98 -11.96 0.90
N ARG A 76 3.87 -12.90 1.24
CA ARG A 76 4.29 -13.17 2.63
C ARG A 76 5.11 -12.03 3.25
N LEU A 77 5.65 -11.13 2.44
CA LEU A 77 6.42 -9.98 2.90
C LEU A 77 5.52 -8.80 3.27
N VAL A 78 4.23 -8.83 2.87
CA VAL A 78 3.23 -7.84 3.25
C VAL A 78 2.82 -8.12 4.70
N GLN A 79 3.59 -7.60 5.65
CA GLN A 79 3.31 -7.73 7.08
C GLN A 79 2.26 -6.71 7.49
N HIS A 80 0.99 -7.11 7.52
CA HIS A 80 0.00 -6.39 8.32
C HIS A 80 0.30 -6.72 9.79
N ARG A 81 0.74 -5.73 10.56
CA ARG A 81 0.80 -5.90 12.02
C ARG A 81 -0.64 -6.09 12.50
N GLU A 82 -0.87 -7.18 13.20
CA GLU A 82 -2.19 -7.53 13.76
C GLU A 82 -2.70 -6.47 14.72
#